data_AF-A0A812XYE8-F1
#
_entry.id   AF-A0A812XYE8-F1
#
_cell.length_a   1.000
_cell.length_b   1.000
_cell.length_c   1.000
_cell.angle_alpha   90.00
_cell.angle_beta   90.00
_cell.angle_gamma   90.00
#
_symmetry.space_group_name_H-M   'P 1'
#
loop_
_entity.id
_entity.type
_entity.pdbx_description
1 polymer ?
#
loop_
_entity_poly.entity_id
_entity_poly.type
_entity_poly.pdbx_seq_one_letter_code
_entity_poly.pdbx_strand_id
1 'polypeptide(L)'
;MDKLHGASNFVNFAAYSWNIFRYIGDYLHLGGILTLLVTIVKNKSVAGISRTTQILYCIVFCTRYLDLFDHTQSFYLVFFKLTYIVTSIIVLVCFYQFDSTYARRHDTCNMTIILVPCTIAALLLTSDYSLLEVLWTFSEFIEGFAM
;
A
#
# COMPACT_ATOMS: atom_id res chain seq x y z
N MET A 1 -40.42 23.54 15.25
CA MET A 1 -39.87 23.95 13.94
C MET A 1 -38.34 23.94 14.03
N ASP A 2 -37.73 22.83 14.43
CA ASP A 2 -37.47 21.62 13.63
C ASP A 2 -36.30 21.76 12.66
N LYS A 3 -35.23 21.04 13.02
CA LYS A 3 -34.28 20.32 12.16
C LYS A 3 -33.22 21.13 11.40
N LEU A 4 -32.13 21.44 12.10
CA LEU A 4 -30.77 21.46 11.52
C LEU A 4 -29.74 20.72 12.39
N HIS A 5 -30.17 19.74 13.20
CA HIS A 5 -29.29 18.75 13.86
C HIS A 5 -28.69 17.71 12.89
N GLY A 6 -28.83 17.90 11.57
CA GLY A 6 -28.21 17.04 10.57
C GLY A 6 -26.76 17.43 10.28
N ALA A 7 -26.47 18.74 10.14
CA ALA A 7 -25.20 19.20 9.59
C ALA A 7 -24.01 18.96 10.54
N SER A 8 -24.20 19.09 11.85
CA SER A 8 -23.15 18.84 12.84
C SER A 8 -22.71 17.38 12.88
N ASN A 9 -23.62 16.43 12.65
CA ASN A 9 -23.29 15.01 12.60
C ASN A 9 -22.53 14.64 11.32
N PHE A 10 -22.84 15.25 10.17
CA PHE A 10 -22.09 15.02 8.92
C PHE A 10 -20.69 15.63 8.95
N VAL A 11 -20.52 16.80 9.58
CA VAL A 11 -19.22 17.46 9.74
C VAL A 11 -18.35 16.72 10.76
N ASN A 12 -18.93 16.21 11.85
CA ASN A 12 -18.22 15.37 12.82
C ASN A 12 -17.93 13.96 12.29
N PHE A 13 -18.74 13.43 11.37
CA PHE A 13 -18.38 12.24 10.60
C PHE A 13 -17.14 12.55 9.73
N ALA A 14 -17.15 13.64 8.96
CA ALA A 14 -16.00 13.99 8.12
C ALA A 14 -14.68 14.24 8.89
N ALA A 15 -14.73 14.62 10.16
CA ALA A 15 -13.56 15.01 10.95
C ALA A 15 -12.77 13.84 11.59
N TYR A 16 -13.33 12.62 11.68
CA TYR A 16 -12.60 11.40 12.08
C TYR A 16 -13.30 10.08 11.63
N SER A 17 -14.02 10.06 10.50
CA SER A 17 -14.78 8.86 10.07
C SER A 17 -14.09 8.04 9.00
N TRP A 18 -13.86 6.78 9.34
CA TRP A 18 -14.60 5.64 8.78
C TRP A 18 -15.65 5.99 7.70
N ASN A 19 -15.17 6.33 6.50
CA ASN A 19 -16.00 6.66 5.37
C ASN A 19 -16.33 5.38 4.58
N ILE A 20 -17.57 5.22 4.12
CA ILE A 20 -17.98 4.09 3.27
C ILE A 20 -17.07 3.95 2.04
N PHE A 21 -16.62 5.06 1.45
CA PHE A 21 -15.69 5.04 0.32
C PHE A 21 -14.33 4.46 0.70
N ARG A 22 -13.86 4.72 1.93
CA ARG A 22 -12.61 4.17 2.44
C ARG A 22 -12.71 2.66 2.60
N TYR A 23 -13.78 2.17 3.23
CA TYR A 23 -14.00 0.73 3.37
C TYR A 23 -14.07 0.03 2.01
N ILE A 24 -14.81 0.58 1.06
CA ILE A 24 -14.90 0.03 -0.29
C ILE A 24 -13.51 0.02 -0.95
N GLY A 25 -12.73 1.10 -0.81
CA GLY A 25 -11.36 1.17 -1.29
C GLY A 25 -10.46 0.07 -0.69
N ASP A 26 -10.52 -0.15 0.62
CA ASP A 26 -9.75 -1.19 1.31
C ASP A 26 -10.10 -2.59 0.76
N TYR A 27 -11.40 -2.90 0.59
CA TYR A 27 -11.81 -4.19 0.04
C TYR A 27 -11.48 -4.35 -1.45
N LEU A 28 -11.55 -3.28 -2.25
CA LEU A 28 -11.16 -3.32 -3.66
C LEU A 28 -9.65 -3.56 -3.81
N HIS A 29 -8.84 -2.88 -3.00
CA HIS A 29 -7.39 -3.08 -3.00
C HIS A 29 -7.06 -4.53 -2.60
N LEU A 30 -7.66 -5.04 -1.52
CA LEU A 30 -7.53 -6.44 -1.14
C LEU A 30 -7.94 -7.39 -2.26
N GLY A 31 -9.05 -7.11 -2.95
CA GLY A 31 -9.51 -7.89 -4.10
C GLY A 31 -8.50 -7.96 -5.25
N GLY A 32 -7.82 -6.84 -5.54
CA GLY A 32 -6.73 -6.79 -6.53
C GLY A 32 -5.55 -7.68 -6.15
N ILE A 33 -5.10 -7.60 -4.89
CA ILE A 33 -4.00 -8.43 -4.37
C ILE A 33 -4.36 -9.91 -4.40
N LEU A 34 -5.58 -10.28 -3.99
CA LEU A 34 -6.05 -11.66 -4.05
C LEU A 34 -6.12 -12.18 -5.48
N THR A 35 -6.59 -11.37 -6.42
CA THR A 35 -6.65 -11.73 -7.84
C THR A 35 -5.25 -11.99 -8.41
N LEU A 36 -4.27 -11.16 -8.04
CA LEU A 36 -2.86 -11.35 -8.41
C LEU A 36 -2.34 -12.69 -7.86
N LEU A 37 -2.51 -12.94 -6.57
CA LEU A 37 -2.04 -14.18 -5.92
C LEU A 37 -2.68 -15.43 -6.53
N VAL A 38 -4.00 -15.41 -6.73
CA VAL A 38 -4.72 -16.52 -7.37
C VAL A 38 -4.22 -16.75 -8.79
N THR A 39 -3.93 -15.69 -9.54
CA THR A 39 -3.39 -15.79 -10.91
C THR A 39 -2.02 -16.45 -10.92
N ILE A 40 -1.11 -16.03 -10.04
CA ILE A 40 0.24 -16.61 -9.93
C ILE A 40 0.16 -18.09 -9.52
N VAL A 41 -0.64 -18.43 -8.51
CA VAL A 41 -0.76 -19.80 -8.00
C VAL A 41 -1.44 -20.73 -9.01
N LYS A 42 -2.51 -20.29 -9.67
CA LYS A 42 -3.22 -21.13 -10.65
C LYS A 42 -2.41 -21.36 -11.91
N ASN A 43 -1.70 -20.34 -12.40
CA ASN A 43 -0.89 -20.44 -13.61
C ASN A 43 0.53 -20.99 -13.33
N LYS A 44 0.95 -21.03 -12.05
CA LYS A 44 2.31 -21.38 -11.62
C LYS A 44 3.38 -20.59 -12.38
N SER A 45 3.11 -19.31 -12.60
CA SER A 45 3.91 -18.44 -13.46
C SER A 45 3.79 -16.99 -13.01
N VAL A 46 4.90 -16.25 -13.13
CA VAL A 46 4.99 -14.80 -12.92
C VAL A 46 5.22 -14.04 -14.23
N ALA A 47 4.98 -14.69 -15.38
CA ALA A 47 5.10 -14.07 -16.69
C ALA A 47 4.13 -12.89 -16.84
N GLY A 48 4.63 -11.74 -17.31
CA GLY A 48 3.84 -10.52 -17.51
C GLY A 48 3.65 -9.65 -16.26
N ILE A 49 4.22 -10.03 -15.11
CA ILE A 49 4.17 -9.25 -13.87
C ILE A 49 5.56 -8.64 -13.63
N SER A 50 5.64 -7.32 -13.41
CA SER A 50 6.91 -6.65 -13.07
C SER A 50 7.31 -7.01 -11.64
N ARG A 51 8.55 -7.46 -11.46
CA ARG A 51 9.10 -7.71 -10.11
C ARG A 51 9.44 -6.38 -9.44
N THR A 52 9.88 -5.40 -10.22
CA THR A 52 10.24 -4.07 -9.72
C THR A 52 9.06 -3.43 -9.00
N THR A 53 7.86 -3.44 -9.59
CA THR A 53 6.66 -2.88 -8.95
C THR A 53 6.26 -3.65 -7.69
N GLN A 54 6.39 -4.97 -7.66
CA GLN A 54 6.11 -5.76 -6.46
C GLN A 54 7.08 -5.46 -5.31
N ILE A 55 8.35 -5.18 -5.62
CA ILE A 55 9.31 -4.71 -4.61
C ILE A 55 8.90 -3.32 -4.10
N LEU A 56 8.50 -2.41 -4.98
CA LEU A 56 8.02 -1.08 -4.59
C LEU A 56 6.79 -1.16 -3.67
N TYR A 57 5.80 -2.00 -4.00
CA TYR A 57 4.64 -2.25 -3.12
C TYR A 57 5.05 -2.79 -1.75
N CYS A 58 6.00 -3.74 -1.71
CA CYS A 58 6.52 -4.24 -0.43
C CYS A 58 7.18 -3.12 0.39
N ILE A 59 7.97 -2.25 -0.25
CA ILE A 59 8.57 -1.08 0.41
C ILE A 59 7.47 -0.16 0.96
N VAL A 60 6.46 0.18 0.14
CA VAL A 60 5.33 1.04 0.54
C VAL A 60 4.66 0.51 1.80
N PHE A 61 4.21 -0.74 1.80
CA PHE A 61 3.50 -1.31 2.95
C PHE A 61 4.38 -1.42 4.19
N CYS A 62 5.67 -1.78 4.03
CA CYS A 62 6.60 -1.84 5.15
C CYS A 62 6.85 -0.46 5.76
N THR A 63 7.04 0.59 4.97
CA THR A 63 7.30 1.95 5.48
C THR A 63 6.05 2.64 6.00
N ARG A 64 4.89 2.37 5.40
CA ARG A 64 3.62 3.02 5.76
C ARG A 64 3.04 2.52 7.07
N TYR A 65 3.22 1.23 7.36
CA TYR A 65 2.57 0.56 8.47
C TYR A 65 3.52 0.25 9.63
N LEU A 66 4.60 1.01 9.79
CA LEU A 66 5.51 0.90 10.94
C LEU A 66 4.83 1.22 12.28
N ASP A 67 3.71 1.94 12.24
CA ASP A 67 2.83 2.24 13.37
C ASP A 67 1.92 1.06 13.78
N LEU A 68 2.16 -0.16 13.25
CA LEU A 68 1.32 -1.34 13.48
C LEU A 68 1.09 -1.68 14.96
N PHE A 69 2.08 -1.40 15.82
CA PHE A 69 2.04 -1.71 17.25
C PHE A 69 1.53 -0.56 18.12
N ASP A 70 1.04 0.53 17.53
CA ASP A 70 0.41 1.58 18.31
C ASP A 70 -0.88 1.05 18.99
N HIS A 71 -0.97 1.24 20.30
CA HIS A 71 -2.05 0.73 21.15
C HIS A 71 -3.41 1.35 20.85
N THR A 72 -3.44 2.43 20.06
CA THR A 72 -4.67 3.14 19.66
C THR A 72 -5.40 2.50 18.47
N GLN A 73 -4.78 1.52 17.80
CA GLN A 73 -5.29 0.99 16.53
C GLN A 73 -6.43 -0.01 16.72
N SER A 74 -7.49 0.14 15.90
CA SER A 74 -8.59 -0.82 15.86
C SER A 74 -8.17 -2.13 15.18
N PHE A 75 -8.77 -3.25 15.60
CA PHE A 75 -8.52 -4.58 15.03
C PHE A 75 -8.65 -4.61 13.50
N TYR A 76 -9.64 -3.91 12.95
CA TYR A 76 -9.83 -3.76 11.49
C TYR A 76 -8.57 -3.22 10.79
N LEU A 77 -7.97 -2.14 11.30
CA LEU A 77 -6.81 -1.52 10.69
C LEU A 77 -5.59 -2.43 10.79
N VAL A 78 -5.38 -3.03 11.96
CA VAL A 78 -4.28 -3.99 12.19
C VAL A 78 -4.39 -5.18 11.22
N PHE A 79 -5.61 -5.71 11.03
CA PHE A 79 -5.86 -6.80 10.09
C PHE A 79 -5.46 -6.44 8.65
N PHE A 80 -5.89 -5.26 8.15
CA PHE A 80 -5.57 -4.82 6.79
C PHE A 80 -4.07 -4.54 6.61
N LYS A 81 -3.45 -3.81 7.56
CA LYS A 81 -2.01 -3.53 7.55
C LYS A 81 -1.19 -4.82 7.48
N LEU A 82 -1.51 -5.80 8.34
CA LEU A 82 -0.82 -7.08 8.36
C LEU A 82 -1.06 -7.87 7.07
N THR A 83 -2.29 -7.88 6.55
CA THR A 83 -2.63 -8.58 5.31
C THR A 83 -1.83 -8.04 4.14
N TYR A 84 -1.71 -6.72 3.99
CA TYR A 84 -0.93 -6.11 2.89
C TYR A 84 0.57 -6.38 3.00
N ILE A 85 1.15 -6.33 4.20
CA ILE A 85 2.57 -6.70 4.41
C ILE A 85 2.79 -8.17 4.06
N VAL A 86 1.98 -9.07 4.62
CA VAL A 86 2.16 -10.52 4.41
C VAL A 86 1.96 -10.90 2.94
N THR A 87 0.91 -10.39 2.30
CA THR A 87 0.63 -10.71 0.90
C THR A 87 1.69 -10.17 -0.05
N SER A 88 2.21 -8.96 0.15
CA SER A 88 3.31 -8.44 -0.67
C SER A 88 4.59 -9.28 -0.55
N ILE A 89 4.92 -9.74 0.65
CA ILE A 89 6.04 -10.68 0.87
C ILE A 89 5.76 -12.01 0.17
N ILE A 90 4.55 -12.55 0.25
CA ILE A 90 4.18 -13.80 -0.45
C ILE A 90 4.35 -13.65 -1.96
N VAL A 91 3.93 -12.54 -2.56
CA VAL A 91 4.14 -12.29 -4.00
C VAL A 91 5.62 -12.33 -4.33
N LEU A 92 6.48 -11.67 -3.54
CA LEU A 92 7.93 -11.72 -3.75
C LEU A 92 8.49 -13.15 -3.61
N VAL A 93 8.01 -13.94 -2.65
CA VAL A 93 8.36 -15.36 -2.51
C VAL A 93 7.96 -16.15 -3.77
N CYS A 94 6.79 -15.87 -4.36
CA CYS A 94 6.39 -16.48 -5.62
C CYS A 94 7.33 -16.13 -6.77
N PHE A 95 7.88 -14.91 -6.82
CA PHE A 95 8.92 -14.56 -7.80
C PHE A 95 10.18 -15.40 -7.65
N TYR A 96 10.61 -15.73 -6.43
CA TYR A 96 11.72 -16.65 -6.21
C TYR A 96 11.38 -18.08 -6.65
N GLN A 97 10.15 -18.53 -6.40
CA GLN A 97 9.71 -19.89 -6.74
C GLN A 97 9.51 -20.11 -8.25
N PHE A 98 9.03 -19.10 -8.97
CA PHE A 98 8.70 -19.17 -10.40
C PHE A 98 9.63 -18.32 -11.28
N ASP A 99 10.86 -18.07 -10.82
CA ASP A 99 11.85 -17.20 -11.49
C ASP A 99 12.13 -17.60 -12.95
N SER A 100 12.00 -18.89 -13.29
CA SER A 100 12.15 -19.38 -14.67
C SER A 100 11.15 -18.80 -15.66
N THR A 101 9.99 -18.35 -15.19
CA THR A 101 8.93 -17.73 -16.00
C THR A 101 9.03 -16.20 -16.05
N TYR A 102 9.94 -15.61 -15.27
CA TYR A 102 10.07 -14.17 -15.15
C TYR A 102 10.80 -13.57 -16.37
N ALA A 103 10.09 -12.71 -17.09
CA ALA A 103 10.56 -12.08 -18.31
C ALA A 103 11.47 -10.86 -18.00
N ARG A 104 12.64 -11.08 -17.38
CA ARG A 104 13.53 -10.01 -16.87
C ARG A 104 13.90 -8.93 -17.90
N ARG A 105 14.02 -9.28 -19.18
CA ARG A 105 14.35 -8.32 -20.25
C ARG A 105 13.26 -7.28 -20.48
N HIS A 106 12.00 -7.60 -20.14
CA HIS A 106 10.86 -6.72 -20.30
C HIS A 106 10.64 -5.81 -19.07
N ASP A 107 11.29 -6.10 -17.94
CA ASP A 107 11.19 -5.30 -16.71
C ASP A 107 12.36 -4.31 -16.64
N THR A 108 12.23 -3.21 -17.38
CA THR A 108 13.28 -2.17 -17.53
C THR A 108 13.18 -1.04 -16.51
N CYS A 109 12.27 -1.15 -15.54
CA CYS A 109 12.04 -0.10 -14.54
C CYS A 109 13.27 0.08 -13.63
N ASN A 110 13.81 1.30 -13.60
CA ASN A 110 14.94 1.62 -12.75
C ASN A 110 14.47 2.13 -11.39
N MET A 111 14.60 1.28 -10.38
CA MET A 111 14.22 1.58 -9.00
C MET A 111 14.91 2.83 -8.45
N THR A 112 16.17 3.10 -8.81
CA THR A 112 16.90 4.28 -8.31
C THR A 112 16.28 5.59 -8.79
N ILE A 113 15.78 5.61 -10.05
CA ILE A 113 15.13 6.80 -10.62
C ILE A 113 13.80 7.09 -9.90
N ILE A 114 13.19 6.10 -9.25
CA ILE A 114 11.96 6.28 -8.47
C ILE A 114 12.31 6.64 -7.02
N LEU A 115 13.17 5.84 -6.37
CA LEU A 115 13.45 5.99 -4.94
C LEU A 115 14.10 7.33 -4.61
N VAL A 116 15.08 7.78 -5.40
CA VAL A 116 15.81 9.03 -5.12
C VAL A 116 14.89 10.26 -5.09
N PRO A 117 14.09 10.56 -6.14
CA PRO A 117 13.19 11.71 -6.08
C PRO A 117 12.07 11.53 -5.06
N CYS A 118 11.59 10.31 -4.80
CA CYS A 118 10.59 10.07 -3.75
C CYS A 118 11.15 10.36 -2.36
N THR A 119 12.39 9.97 -2.07
CA THR A 119 13.06 10.29 -0.80
C THR A 119 13.27 11.80 -0.65
N ILE A 120 13.72 12.47 -1.71
CA ILE A 120 13.89 13.94 -1.69
C ILE A 120 12.55 14.63 -1.45
N ALA A 121 11.50 14.23 -2.18
CA ALA A 121 10.16 14.79 -2.01
C ALA A 121 9.62 14.57 -0.59
N ALA A 122 9.80 13.37 -0.03
CA ALA A 122 9.38 13.05 1.33
C ALA A 122 10.06 13.94 2.37
N LEU A 123 11.37 14.18 2.24
CA LEU A 123 12.10 15.04 3.16
C LEU A 123 11.71 16.51 3.06
N LEU A 124 11.30 16.98 1.88
CA LEU A 124 10.91 18.38 1.65
C LEU A 124 9.45 18.66 2.01
N LEU A 125 8.58 17.67 1.87
CA LEU A 125 7.12 17.83 1.96
C LEU A 125 6.49 17.13 3.17
N THR A 126 7.30 16.55 4.06
CA THR A 126 6.80 15.96 5.31
C THR A 126 6.20 17.04 6.22
N SER A 127 5.11 16.71 6.90
CA SER A 127 4.44 17.62 7.84
C SER A 127 5.26 17.81 9.12
N ASP A 128 5.86 16.73 9.61
CA ASP A 128 6.68 16.68 10.82
C ASP A 128 7.93 15.84 10.55
N TYR A 129 9.09 16.30 11.03
CA TYR A 129 10.37 15.60 10.84
C TYR A 129 10.57 14.39 11.77
N SER A 130 9.49 13.73 12.16
CA SER A 130 9.57 12.43 12.84
C SER A 130 9.88 11.33 11.83
N LEU A 131 10.65 10.32 12.24
CA LEU A 131 11.00 9.22 11.32
C LEU A 131 9.77 8.51 10.75
N LEU A 132 8.73 8.33 11.56
CA LEU A 132 7.48 7.68 11.14
C LEU A 132 6.73 8.52 10.10
N GLU A 133 6.61 9.83 10.32
CA GLU A 133 5.92 10.73 9.38
C GLU A 133 6.69 10.84 8.07
N VAL A 134 8.02 10.97 8.11
CA VAL A 134 8.87 10.99 6.89
C VAL A 134 8.71 9.70 6.08
N LEU A 135 8.74 8.53 6.74
CA LEU A 135 8.55 7.24 6.07
C LEU A 135 7.12 7.04 5.56
N TRP A 136 6.14 7.61 6.25
CA TRP A 136 4.76 7.64 5.80
C TRP A 136 4.61 8.49 4.54
N THR A 137 5.08 9.74 4.53
CA THR A 137 5.07 10.62 3.35
C THR A 137 5.87 10.01 2.18
N PHE A 138 7.01 9.38 2.47
CA PHE A 138 7.79 8.63 1.48
C PHE A 138 6.99 7.51 0.82
N SER A 139 6.23 6.76 1.61
CA SER A 139 5.39 5.66 1.11
C SER A 139 4.29 6.16 0.16
N GLU A 140 3.72 7.35 0.39
CA GLU A 140 2.70 7.94 -0.48
C GLU A 140 3.28 8.26 -1.86
N PHE A 141 4.48 8.84 -1.93
CA PHE A 141 5.13 9.14 -3.20
C PHE A 141 5.47 7.86 -3.98
N ILE A 142 6.01 6.83 -3.32
CA ILE A 142 6.36 5.58 -4.00
C ILE A 142 5.13 4.86 -4.53
N GLU A 143 4.02 4.84 -3.77
CA GLU A 143 2.80 4.14 -4.20
C GLU A 143 2.29 4.65 -5.55
N GLY A 144 2.42 5.96 -5.82
CA GLY A 144 2.07 6.56 -7.11
C GLY A 144 2.87 5.99 -8.31
N PHE A 145 4.09 5.49 -8.08
CA PHE A 145 4.93 4.86 -9.10
C PHE A 145 4.90 3.33 -9.10
N ALA A 146 4.39 2.72 -8.02
CA ALA A 146 4.26 1.28 -7.91
C ALA A 146 3.07 0.73 -8.71
N MET A 147 2.07 1.59 -9.00
CA MET A 147 0.86 1.29 -9.77
C MET A 147 1.11 1.06 -11.27
#